data_AF-A0A958MH35-F1
#
_entry.id   AF-A0A958MH35-F1
#
_cell.length_a   1.000
_cell.length_b   1.000
_cell.length_c   1.000
_cell.angle_alpha   90.00
_cell.angle_beta   90.00
_cell.angle_gamma   90.00
#
_symmetry.space_group_name_H-M   'P 1'
#
loop_
_entity.id
_entity.type
_entity.pdbx_description
1 polymer ?
#
loop_
_entity_poly.entity_id
_entity_poly.type
_entity_poly.pdbx_seq_one_letter_code
_entity_poly.pdbx_strand_id
1 'polypeptide(L)' 'MDNRVESQVISDFEALVDELLKSQPNENTVKEFMLKLGLEYTSGSVDRISMVLERMNKLVFETHKGKKSHDLPKHP' A
#
# COMPACT_ATOMS: atom_id res chain seq x y z
N MET A 1 -1.48 12.46 13.93
CA MET A 1 -0.67 12.11 12.74
C MET A 1 -1.44 12.61 11.53
N ASP A 2 -0.81 13.46 10.74
CA ASP A 2 -1.42 14.32 9.74
C ASP A 2 -1.96 13.54 8.53
N ASN A 3 -3.24 13.75 8.17
CA ASN A 3 -3.92 13.23 6.96
C ASN A 3 -3.09 13.34 5.67
N ARG A 4 -2.14 14.29 5.63
CA ARG A 4 -1.26 14.57 4.50
C ARG A 4 -0.20 13.49 4.27
N VAL A 5 0.24 12.81 5.34
CA VAL A 5 1.21 11.70 5.25
C VAL A 5 0.54 10.44 4.69
N GLU A 6 -0.69 10.14 5.11
CA GLU A 6 -1.47 9.01 4.59
C GLU A 6 -1.74 9.14 3.09
N SER A 7 -2.12 10.35 2.63
CA SER A 7 -2.35 10.60 1.20
C SER A 7 -1.09 10.38 0.35
N GLN A 8 0.09 10.76 0.86
CA GLN A 8 1.34 10.58 0.12
C GLN A 8 1.74 9.10 0.02
N VAL A 9 1.54 8.34 1.10
CA VAL A 9 1.82 6.89 1.12
C VAL A 9 0.94 6.15 0.12
N ILE A 10 -0.35 6.48 0.05
CA ILE A 10 -1.27 5.88 -0.94
C ILE A 10 -0.80 6.19 -2.37
N SER A 11 -0.45 7.44 -2.67
CA SER A 11 0.04 7.81 -4.00
C SER A 11 1.36 7.13 -4.37
N ASP A 12 2.26 6.91 -3.40
CA ASP A 12 3.50 6.16 -3.62
C ASP A 12 3.22 4.67 -3.92
N PHE A 13 2.21 4.08 -3.28
CA PHE A 13 1.74 2.73 -3.59
C PHE A 13 1.11 2.63 -4.99
N GLU A 14 0.26 3.59 -5.36
CA GLU A 14 -0.35 3.64 -6.70
C GLU A 14 0.71 3.76 -7.80
N ALA A 15 1.70 4.63 -7.61
CA ALA A 15 2.81 4.79 -8.56
C ALA A 15 3.66 3.51 -8.69
N LEU A 16 3.89 2.80 -7.58
CA LEU A 16 4.59 1.51 -7.62
C LEU A 16 3.80 0.43 -8.37
N VAL A 17 2.48 0.36 -8.17
CA VAL A 17 1.61 -0.58 -8.91
C VAL A 17 1.61 -0.26 -10.40
N ASP A 18 1.48 1.02 -10.78
CA ASP A 18 1.53 1.44 -12.19
C ASP A 18 2.85 1.00 -12.85
N GLU A 19 3.99 1.24 -12.19
CA GLU A 19 5.30 0.83 -12.70
C GLU A 19 5.43 -0.69 -12.88
N LEU A 20 4.95 -1.47 -11.91
CA LEU A 20 5.00 -2.94 -11.95
C LEU A 20 4.10 -3.55 -13.03
N LEU A 21 3.05 -2.85 -13.45
CA LEU A 21 2.11 -3.32 -14.48
C LEU A 21 2.55 -2.95 -15.91
N LYS A 22 3.62 -2.17 -16.07
CA LYS A 22 4.19 -1.87 -17.39
C LYS A 22 4.75 -3.13 -18.04
N SER A 23 4.63 -3.21 -19.36
CA SER A 23 5.22 -4.31 -20.15
C SER A 23 6.73 -4.45 -19.94
N GLN A 24 7.41 -3.35 -19.61
CA GLN A 24 8.81 -3.31 -19.18
C GLN A 24 8.94 -2.37 -17.98
N PRO A 25 8.93 -2.90 -16.74
CA PRO A 25 9.10 -2.09 -15.54
C PRO A 25 10.51 -1.50 -15.47
N ASN A 26 10.62 -0.25 -15.04
CA ASN A 26 11.88 0.35 -14.67
C ASN A 26 12.29 -0.15 -13.28
N GLU A 27 13.20 -1.11 -13.27
CA GLU A 27 13.68 -1.76 -12.04
C GLU A 27 14.34 -0.80 -11.03
N ASN A 28 14.88 0.34 -11.49
CA ASN A 28 15.40 1.37 -10.57
C ASN A 28 14.24 2.08 -9.86
N THR A 29 13.22 2.49 -10.61
CA THR A 29 12.02 3.13 -10.07
C THR A 29 11.27 2.20 -9.11
N VAL A 30 11.14 0.92 -9.45
CA VAL A 30 10.55 -0.09 -8.56
C VAL A 30 11.33 -0.19 -7.24
N LYS A 31 12.66 -0.27 -7.30
CA LYS A 31 13.51 -0.33 -6.10
C LYS A 31 13.37 0.93 -5.23
N GLU A 32 13.36 2.10 -5.84
CA GLU A 32 13.19 3.37 -5.13
C GLU A 32 11.86 3.42 -4.38
N PHE A 33 10.75 3.06 -5.03
CA PHE A 33 9.45 3.02 -4.38
C PHE A 33 9.37 1.94 -3.30
N MET A 34 9.89 0.73 -3.54
CA MET A 34 9.92 -0.33 -2.53
C MET A 34 10.72 0.11 -1.29
N LEU A 35 11.88 0.74 -1.48
CA LEU A 35 12.68 1.28 -0.37
C LEU A 35 11.93 2.39 0.38
N LYS A 36 11.33 3.34 -0.35
CA LYS A 36 10.55 4.45 0.23
C LYS A 36 9.39 3.95 1.08
N LEU A 37 8.74 2.86 0.65
CA LEU A 37 7.61 2.23 1.34
C LEU A 37 8.02 1.18 2.37
N GLY A 38 9.33 0.96 2.58
CA GLY A 38 9.84 -0.04 3.53
C GLY A 38 9.52 -1.49 3.16
N LEU A 39 9.43 -1.78 1.86
CA LEU A 39 9.16 -3.11 1.31
C LEU A 39 10.47 -3.81 0.93
N GLU A 40 10.51 -5.13 1.09
CA GLU A 40 11.64 -5.95 0.63
C GLU A 40 11.59 -6.07 -0.90
N TYR A 41 12.71 -5.81 -1.56
CA TYR A 41 12.82 -6.01 -2.99
C TYR A 41 13.05 -7.49 -3.31
N THR A 42 12.17 -8.11 -4.09
CA THR A 42 12.30 -9.50 -4.56
C THR A 42 12.46 -9.54 -6.08
N SER A 43 13.10 -10.60 -6.60
CA SER A 43 13.36 -10.72 -8.04
C SER A 43 12.11 -11.08 -8.86
N GLY A 44 11.13 -11.74 -8.25
CA GLY A 44 9.89 -12.17 -8.91
C GLY A 44 8.92 -11.02 -9.10
N SER A 45 8.44 -10.79 -10.33
CA SER A 45 7.46 -9.74 -10.63
C SER A 45 6.10 -10.01 -9.96
N VAL A 46 5.63 -11.25 -9.97
CA VAL A 46 4.37 -11.66 -9.35
C VAL A 46 4.43 -11.55 -7.82
N ASP A 47 5.56 -11.94 -7.22
CA ASP A 47 5.78 -11.83 -5.77
C ASP A 47 5.75 -10.36 -5.31
N ARG A 48 6.39 -9.47 -6.08
CA ARG A 48 6.38 -8.03 -5.83
C ARG A 48 4.98 -7.46 -5.87
N ILE A 49 4.22 -7.75 -6.93
CA ILE A 49 2.84 -7.26 -7.06
C ILE A 49 1.96 -7.78 -5.91
N SER A 50 2.08 -9.07 -5.57
CA SER A 50 1.29 -9.67 -4.49
C SER A 50 1.57 -9.01 -3.13
N MET A 51 2.84 -8.76 -2.82
CA MET A 51 3.25 -8.07 -1.60
C MET A 51 2.74 -6.63 -1.53
N VAL A 52 2.84 -5.90 -2.64
CA VAL A 52 2.37 -4.51 -2.75
C VAL A 52 0.86 -4.44 -2.50
N LEU A 53 0.08 -5.30 -3.15
CA LEU A 53 -1.37 -5.38 -2.96
C LEU A 53 -1.76 -5.77 -1.52
N GLU A 54 -1.05 -6.71 -0.91
CA GLU A 54 -1.29 -7.10 0.50
C GLU A 54 -1.09 -5.90 1.44
N ARG A 55 -0.01 -5.13 1.24
CA ARG A 55 0.32 -3.96 2.05
C ARG A 55 -0.71 -2.83 1.87
N MET A 56 -1.15 -2.57 0.64
CA MET A 56 -2.24 -1.62 0.38
C MET A 56 -3.53 -2.03 1.09
N ASN A 57 -3.90 -3.32 1.03
CA ASN A 57 -5.11 -3.80 1.70
C ASN A 57 -5.03 -3.66 3.23
N LYS A 58 -3.85 -3.95 3.83
CA LYS A 58 -3.60 -3.70 5.26
C LYS A 58 -3.76 -2.23 5.62
N LEU A 59 -3.16 -1.32 4.83
CA LEU A 59 -3.27 0.13 5.05
C LEU A 59 -4.74 0.59 5.06
N VAL A 60 -5.50 0.22 4.02
CA VAL A 60 -6.93 0.56 3.91
C VAL A 60 -7.72 0.00 5.10
N PHE A 61 -7.45 -1.24 5.49
CA PHE A 61 -8.14 -1.89 6.60
C PHE A 61 -7.82 -1.25 7.95
N GLU A 62 -6.56 -0.86 8.20
CA GLU A 62 -6.16 -0.17 9.43
C GLU A 62 -6.77 1.23 9.52
N THR A 63 -6.76 2.00 8.42
CA THR A 63 -7.44 3.30 8.31
C THR A 63 -8.95 3.18 8.57
N HIS A 64 -9.58 2.06 8.22
CA HIS A 64 -11.01 1.81 8.44
C HIS A 64 -11.33 1.22 9.83
N LYS A 65 -10.41 0.46 10.44
CA LYS A 65 -10.57 -0.07 11.81
C LYS A 65 -10.54 1.04 12.86
N GLY A 66 -9.75 2.08 12.65
CA GLY A 66 -9.70 3.26 13.53
C GLY A 66 -11.02 4.06 13.60
N LYS A 67 -11.96 3.84 12.66
CA LYS A 67 -13.27 4.52 12.62
C LYS A 67 -14.42 3.69 13.21
N LYS A 68 -14.18 2.48 13.74
CA LYS A 68 -15.21 1.61 14.34
C LYS A 68 -15.25 1.61 15.87
N SER A 69 -14.93 2.74 16.49
CA SER A 69 -15.23 2.99 17.91
C SER A 69 -16.39 4.00 18.02
N HIS A 70 -17.52 3.70 17.39
CA HIS A 70 -18.77 4.39 17.69
C HIS A 70 -19.88 3.34 17.75
N ASP A 71 -20.32 3.07 18.98
CA ASP A 71 -21.55 2.39 19.40
C ASP A 71 -22.22 1.45 18.39
N LEU A 72 -22.01 0.15 18.59
CA LEU A 72 -23.05 -0.82 18.25
C LEU A 72 -24.16 -0.67 19.31
N PRO A 73 -25.38 -0.20 18.97
CA PRO A 73 -26.48 -0.24 19.92
C PRO A 73 -26.75 -1.71 20.25
N LYS A 74 -26.64 -2.04 21.54
CA LYS A 74 -27.15 -3.31 22.09
C LYS A 74 -28.66 -3.29 21.89
N HIS A 75 -29.17 -4.06 20.93
CA HIS A 75 -30.59 -4.33 20.87
C HIS A 75 -30.93 -5.45 21.87
N PRO A 76 -32.02 -5.29 22.65
CA PRO A 76 -32.58 -6.35 23.51
C PRO A 76 -33.24 -7.47 22.70
#